data_AF-A0A2Z6E372-F1
#
_entry.id   AF-A0A2Z6E372-F1
#
_cell.length_a   1.000
_cell.length_b   1.000
_cell.length_c   1.000
_cell.angle_alpha   90.00
_cell.angle_beta   90.00
_cell.angle_gamma   90.00
#
_symmetry.space_group_name_H-M   'P 1'
#
loop_
_entity.id
_entity.type
_entity.pdbx_description
1 polymer ?
#
loop_
_entity_poly.entity_id
_entity_poly.type
_entity_poly.pdbx_seq_one_letter_code
_entity_poly.pdbx_strand_id
1 'polypeptide(L)'
;MSGLSVYHDTENDCLTLQLGERFDFSVHRDFHDACLGDVKPARSYIIDLGEVTHMDSSALGMLLLLREHAGGDRAEIRIVNANDELRNTLRVAGFDKGFVLN
;
A
#
# COMPACT_ATOMS: atom_id res chain seq x y z
N MET A 1 4.11 -2.10 -18.27
CA MET A 1 5.12 -2.06 -17.19
C MET A 1 4.44 -1.35 -16.05
N SER A 2 4.17 -2.06 -14.96
CA SER A 2 3.66 -1.44 -13.75
C SER A 2 4.73 -0.49 -13.20
N GLY A 3 4.30 0.64 -12.64
CA GLY A 3 5.20 1.59 -11.99
C GLY A 3 5.56 1.19 -10.57
N LEU A 4 5.45 -0.09 -10.19
CA LEU A 4 5.70 -0.55 -8.82
C LEU A 4 7.18 -0.86 -8.61
N SER A 5 7.82 -0.15 -7.69
CA SER A 5 9.17 -0.47 -7.19
C SER A 5 9.08 -1.00 -5.76
N VAL A 6 9.87 -2.02 -5.43
CA VAL A 6 9.83 -2.68 -4.12
C VAL A 6 11.20 -2.62 -3.47
N TYR A 7 11.25 -2.16 -2.22
CA TYR A 7 12.47 -2.09 -1.41
C TYR A 7 12.25 -2.81 -0.09
N HIS A 8 13.18 -3.68 0.32
CA HIS A 8 13.12 -4.38 1.59
C HIS A 8 14.28 -3.97 2.47
N ASP A 9 13.97 -3.32 3.59
CA ASP A 9 14.89 -3.16 4.71
C ASP A 9 14.86 -4.44 5.54
N THR A 10 15.89 -5.28 5.42
CA THR A 10 15.97 -6.57 6.11
C THR A 10 16.38 -6.45 7.57
N GLU A 11 16.95 -5.32 7.99
CA GLU A 11 17.32 -5.08 9.39
C GLU A 11 16.08 -4.76 10.23
N ASN A 12 15.20 -3.90 9.69
CA ASN A 12 13.95 -3.52 10.35
C ASN A 12 12.74 -4.38 9.92
N ASP A 13 12.92 -5.24 8.93
CA ASP A 13 11.89 -6.01 8.25
C ASP A 13 10.73 -5.14 7.76
N CYS A 14 11.08 -4.11 6.98
CA CYS A 14 10.15 -3.14 6.43
C CYS A 14 10.11 -3.24 4.90
N LEU A 15 8.92 -3.48 4.34
CA LEU A 15 8.72 -3.53 2.90
C LEU A 15 8.11 -2.21 2.40
N THR A 16 8.84 -1.50 1.54
CA THR A 16 8.36 -0.28 0.88
C THR A 16 7.89 -0.60 -0.53
N LEU A 17 6.63 -0.28 -0.80
CA LEU A 17 5.96 -0.37 -2.09
C LEU A 17 5.82 1.05 -2.63
N GLN A 18 6.64 1.42 -3.61
CA GLN A 18 6.59 2.72 -4.27
C GLN A 18 5.78 2.60 -5.56
N LEU A 19 4.65 3.31 -5.60
CA LEU A 19 3.71 3.27 -6.70
C LEU A 19 4.02 4.39 -7.70
N GLY A 20 3.97 4.07 -9.00
CA GLY A 20 4.00 5.06 -10.07
C GLY A 20 2.68 5.82 -10.20
N GLU A 21 2.40 6.38 -11.38
CA GLU A 21 1.29 7.32 -11.57
C GLU A 21 -0.12 6.80 -11.23
N ARG A 22 -0.32 5.47 -11.26
CA ARG A 22 -1.63 4.84 -11.09
C ARG A 22 -1.57 3.77 -10.02
N PHE A 23 -2.50 3.84 -9.08
CA PHE A 23 -2.82 2.75 -8.18
C PHE A 23 -4.25 2.26 -8.51
N ASP A 24 -4.33 1.33 -9.45
CA ASP A 24 -5.57 0.72 -9.90
C ASP A 24 -5.32 -0.75 -10.26
N PHE A 25 -6.27 -1.42 -10.91
CA PHE A 25 -6.15 -2.84 -11.20
C PHE A 25 -4.93 -3.19 -12.09
N SER A 26 -4.36 -2.22 -12.81
CA SER A 26 -3.17 -2.44 -13.64
C SER A 26 -1.92 -2.83 -12.82
N VAL A 27 -1.84 -2.46 -11.55
CA VAL A 27 -0.73 -2.83 -10.65
C VAL A 27 -1.03 -4.05 -9.79
N HIS A 28 -2.22 -4.65 -9.91
CA HIS A 28 -2.69 -5.72 -9.03
C HIS A 28 -1.76 -6.92 -8.95
N ARG A 29 -1.29 -7.42 -10.10
CA ARG A 29 -0.41 -8.59 -10.16
C ARG A 29 0.91 -8.34 -9.42
N ASP A 30 1.56 -7.22 -9.70
CA ASP A 30 2.86 -6.93 -9.11
C ASP A 30 2.74 -6.58 -7.63
N PHE A 31 1.67 -5.89 -7.21
CA PHE A 31 1.36 -5.66 -5.81
C PHE A 31 1.14 -6.98 -5.07
N HIS A 32 0.35 -7.89 -5.65
CA HIS A 32 0.10 -9.20 -5.08
C HIS A 32 1.40 -10.01 -4.94
N ASP A 33 2.20 -10.09 -5.99
CA ASP A 33 3.43 -10.88 -5.97
C ASP A 33 4.48 -10.31 -5.01
N ALA A 34 4.47 -8.99 -4.79
CA ALA A 34 5.38 -8.33 -3.86
C ALA A 34 5.04 -8.55 -2.37
N CYS A 35 3.76 -8.64 -2.00
CA CYS A 35 3.37 -8.59 -0.59
C CYS A 35 2.19 -9.48 -0.15
N LEU A 36 1.50 -10.17 -1.07
CA LEU A 36 0.32 -10.99 -0.77
C LEU A 36 0.42 -12.45 -1.25
N GLY A 37 1.39 -12.77 -2.12
CA GLY A 37 1.60 -14.13 -2.63
C GLY A 37 2.11 -15.12 -1.58
N ASP A 38 2.85 -16.13 -2.01
CA ASP A 38 3.48 -17.12 -1.12
C ASP A 38 4.73 -16.57 -0.40
N VAL A 39 4.60 -15.37 0.16
CA VAL A 39 5.61 -14.65 0.92
C VAL A 39 5.17 -14.54 2.37
N LYS A 40 6.14 -14.59 3.29
CA LYS A 40 5.86 -14.34 4.70
C LYS A 40 5.53 -12.84 4.88
N PRO A 41 4.52 -12.47 5.69
CA PRO A 41 4.27 -11.07 6.00
C PRO A 41 5.52 -10.42 6.61
N ALA A 42 5.87 -9.24 6.11
CA ALA A 42 6.89 -8.38 6.71
C ALA A 42 6.34 -7.79 8.02
N ARG A 43 7.24 -7.40 8.92
CA ARG A 43 6.86 -6.72 10.17
C ARG A 43 6.09 -5.41 9.92
N SER A 44 6.49 -4.64 8.90
CA SER A 44 5.85 -3.36 8.59
C SER A 44 5.90 -3.03 7.10
N TYR A 45 5.00 -2.16 6.66
CA TYR A 45 4.87 -1.76 5.26
C TYR A 45 4.78 -0.24 5.10
N ILE A 46 5.41 0.26 4.05
CA ILE A 46 5.29 1.64 3.59
C ILE A 46 4.70 1.61 2.18
N ILE A 47 3.56 2.30 1.99
CA ILE A 47 2.93 2.51 0.70
C ILE A 47 3.21 3.94 0.29
N ASP A 48 4.15 4.12 -0.62
CA ASP A 48 4.54 5.44 -1.12
C ASP A 48 3.70 5.82 -2.35
N LEU A 49 2.85 6.84 -2.16
CA LEU A 49 1.95 7.36 -3.19
C LEU A 49 2.50 8.63 -3.86
N GLY A 50 3.79 8.91 -3.72
CA GLY A 50 4.41 10.17 -4.16
C GLY A 50 4.25 10.48 -5.65
N GLU A 51 4.18 9.47 -6.51
CA GLU A 51 3.91 9.65 -7.95
C GLU A 51 2.45 9.42 -8.32
N VAL A 52 1.64 8.88 -7.41
CA VAL A 52 0.26 8.50 -7.72
C VAL A 52 -0.59 9.73 -7.95
N THR A 53 -1.25 9.77 -9.11
CA THR A 53 -2.23 10.79 -9.48
C THR A 53 -3.63 10.21 -9.65
N HIS A 54 -3.75 8.88 -9.77
CA HIS A 54 -5.02 8.20 -9.92
C HIS A 54 -5.13 6.97 -9.02
N MET A 55 -6.24 6.86 -8.30
CA MET A 55 -6.58 5.73 -7.45
C MET A 55 -8.05 5.36 -7.65
N ASP A 56 -8.35 4.06 -7.73
CA ASP A 56 -9.73 3.55 -7.83
C ASP A 56 -10.11 2.62 -6.66
N SER A 57 -11.30 2.02 -6.73
CA SER A 57 -11.78 1.07 -5.72
C SER A 57 -10.93 -0.19 -5.58
N SER A 58 -10.21 -0.59 -6.64
CA SER A 58 -9.36 -1.79 -6.60
C SER A 58 -8.12 -1.57 -5.73
N ALA A 59 -7.55 -0.36 -5.73
CA ALA A 59 -6.48 0.02 -4.82
C ALA A 59 -6.89 -0.04 -3.36
N LEU A 60 -8.07 0.47 -3.04
CA LEU A 60 -8.62 0.36 -1.68
C LEU A 60 -8.77 -1.11 -1.27
N GLY A 61 -9.27 -1.96 -2.18
CA GLY A 61 -9.32 -3.41 -1.96
C GLY A 61 -7.94 -4.03 -1.70
N MET A 62 -6.93 -3.69 -2.50
CA MET A 62 -5.56 -4.18 -2.33
C MET A 62 -4.94 -3.78 -0.98
N LEU A 63 -5.20 -2.56 -0.52
CA LEU A 63 -4.73 -2.11 0.79
C LEU A 63 -5.41 -2.85 1.95
N LEU A 64 -6.71 -3.17 1.82
CA LEU A 64 -7.43 -3.98 2.82
C LEU A 64 -6.88 -5.41 2.87
N LEU A 65 -6.61 -6.02 1.71
CA LEU A 65 -5.98 -7.34 1.64
C LEU A 65 -4.58 -7.33 2.28
N LEU A 66 -3.79 -6.29 2.03
CA LEU A 66 -2.48 -6.11 2.67
C LEU A 66 -2.62 -6.02 4.19
N ARG A 67 -3.58 -5.25 4.69
CA ARG A 67 -3.86 -5.15 6.13
C ARG A 67 -4.20 -6.51 6.73
N GLU A 68 -5.04 -7.30 6.07
CA GLU A 68 -5.38 -8.64 6.53
C GLU A 68 -4.15 -9.56 6.56
N HIS A 69 -3.36 -9.59 5.49
CA HIS A 69 -2.12 -10.37 5.39
C HIS A 69 -1.09 -9.96 6.45
N ALA A 70 -0.95 -8.66 6.72
CA ALA A 70 0.00 -8.09 7.69
C ALA A 70 -0.42 -8.26 9.17
N GLY A 71 -1.54 -8.92 9.45
CA GLY A 71 -1.99 -9.19 10.83
C GLY A 71 -3.18 -8.36 11.31
N GLY A 72 -3.98 -7.82 10.38
CA GLY A 72 -5.25 -7.16 10.67
C GLY A 72 -5.08 -5.91 11.52
N ASP A 73 -5.66 -5.91 12.71
CA ASP A 73 -5.62 -4.77 13.64
C ASP A 73 -4.21 -4.48 14.19
N ARG A 74 -3.28 -5.43 14.07
CA ARG A 74 -1.88 -5.26 14.49
C ARG A 74 -0.95 -4.88 13.34
N ALA A 75 -1.49 -4.73 12.13
CA ALA A 75 -0.70 -4.42 10.96
C ALA A 75 -0.05 -3.03 11.08
N GLU A 76 1.26 -2.97 10.90
CA GLU A 76 2.00 -1.71 10.83
C GLU A 76 2.11 -1.25 9.37
N ILE A 77 1.09 -0.53 8.88
CA ILE A 77 1.06 0.00 7.51
C ILE A 77 1.00 1.52 7.53
N ARG A 78 1.94 2.15 6.82
CA ARG A 78 2.02 3.60 6.63
C ARG A 78 1.77 3.94 5.17
N ILE A 79 0.82 4.81 4.90
CA ILE A 79 0.62 5.40 3.57
C ILE A 79 1.28 6.78 3.61
N VAL A 80 2.27 6.98 2.74
CA VAL A 80 3.10 8.19 2.72
C VAL A 80 2.98 8.93 1.39
N ASN A 81 3.28 10.23 1.41
CA ASN A 81 3.37 11.08 0.21
C ASN A 81 2.09 11.14 -0.63
N ALA A 82 0.93 10.82 -0.05
CA ALA A 82 -0.35 11.01 -0.70
C ALA A 82 -0.61 12.50 -0.94
N ASN A 83 -1.04 12.87 -2.14
CA ASN A 83 -1.54 14.23 -2.41
C ASN A 83 -2.90 14.47 -1.71
N ASP A 84 -3.38 15.71 -1.69
CA ASP A 84 -4.60 16.08 -0.96
C ASP A 84 -5.86 15.34 -1.47
N GLU A 85 -5.96 15.09 -2.77
CA GLU A 85 -7.07 14.35 -3.37
C GLU A 85 -7.07 12.89 -2.91
N LEU A 86 -5.91 12.23 -2.97
CA LEU A 86 -5.76 10.85 -2.50
C LEU A 86 -5.99 10.74 -0.99
N ARG A 87 -5.51 11.69 -0.19
CA ARG A 87 -5.79 11.74 1.26
C ARG A 87 -7.29 11.85 1.52
N ASN A 88 -8.00 12.68 0.75
CA ASN A 88 -9.44 12.80 0.88
C ASN A 88 -10.15 11.48 0.51
N THR A 89 -9.77 10.86 -0.60
CA THR A 89 -10.28 9.54 -1.01
C THR A 89 -10.09 8.48 0.08
N LEU A 90 -8.88 8.38 0.64
CA LEU A 90 -8.56 7.44 1.73
C LEU A 90 -9.39 7.72 3.00
N ARG A 91 -9.56 8.99 3.39
CA ARG A 91 -10.38 9.38 4.55
C ARG A 91 -11.86 9.05 4.33
N VAL A 92 -12.41 9.35 3.16
CA VAL A 92 -13.80 9.02 2.82
C VAL A 92 -14.01 7.51 2.83
N ALA A 93 -13.00 6.73 2.42
CA ALA A 93 -13.01 5.28 2.49
C ALA A 93 -12.78 4.70 3.91
N GLY A 94 -12.49 5.54 4.92
CA GLY A 94 -12.33 5.12 6.32
C GLY A 94 -10.95 4.56 6.67
N PHE A 95 -9.91 4.85 5.88
CA PHE A 95 -8.55 4.35 6.11
C PHE A 95 -7.83 5.03 7.28
N ASP A 96 -8.37 6.14 7.78
CA ASP A 96 -7.91 6.85 8.97
C ASP A 96 -7.98 6.02 10.27
N LYS A 97 -8.77 4.92 10.29
CA LYS A 97 -8.95 4.05 11.46
C LYS A 97 -8.03 2.82 11.49
N GLY A 98 -7.26 2.58 10.43
CA GLY A 98 -6.43 1.37 10.31
C GLY A 98 -5.09 1.58 9.62
N PHE A 99 -4.80 2.79 9.15
CA PHE A 99 -3.57 3.15 8.47
C PHE A 99 -3.05 4.48 9.01
N VAL A 100 -1.73 4.63 9.06
CA VAL A 100 -1.11 5.94 9.33
C VAL A 100 -0.97 6.68 8.00
N LEU A 101 -1.62 7.84 7.88
CA LEU A 101 -1.57 8.69 6.67
C LEU A 101 -0.59 9.85 6.91
N ASN A 102 0.62 9.79 6.32
CA ASN A 102 1.67 10.81 6.50
C ASN A 102 2.02 11.54 5.22
#